data_AF-A0A8I1B463-F1
#
_entry.id   AF-A0A8I1B463-F1
#
_cell.length_a   1.000
_cell.length_b   1.000
_cell.length_c   1.000
_cell.angle_alpha   90.00
_cell.angle_beta   90.00
_cell.angle_gamma   90.00
#
_symmetry.space_group_name_H-M   'P 1'
#
loop_
_entity.id
_entity.type
_entity.pdbx_description
1 polymer ?
#
loop_
_entity_poly.entity_id
_entity_poly.type
_entity_poly.pdbx_seq_one_letter_code
_entity_poly.pdbx_strand_id
1 'polypeptide(L)'
;DPFVSTMASFGTFAAGFLARPLGGVIFGHLGDRVGRKNALMATLVIMGLATVGIGLLPSYATAGLWAPALLLLLRLAQGLAVGGEWGGAVLMA
;
A
#
# COMPACT_ATOMS: atom_id res chain seq x y z
N ASP A 1 -17.96 9.91 17.10
CA ASP A 1 -17.14 10.72 18.01
C ASP A 1 -15.92 11.25 17.25
N PRO A 2 -15.72 12.58 17.14
CA PRO A 2 -14.62 13.18 16.38
C PRO A 2 -13.22 12.69 16.82
N PHE A 3 -13.05 12.39 18.11
CA PHE A 3 -11.81 11.86 18.65
C PHE A 3 -11.47 10.48 18.06
N VAL A 4 -12.44 9.57 18.04
CA VAL A 4 -12.29 8.21 17.48
C VAL A 4 -11.97 8.25 15.98
N SER A 5 -12.62 9.14 15.22
CA SER A 5 -12.35 9.31 13.78
C SER A 5 -10.92 9.81 13.50
N THR A 6 -10.42 10.68 14.37
CA THR A 6 -9.05 11.22 14.28
C THR A 6 -8.03 10.11 14.58
N MET A 7 -8.25 9.34 15.65
CA MET A 7 -7.41 8.18 15.97
C MET A 7 -7.40 7.13 14.85
N ALA A 8 -8.57 6.84 14.26
CA ALA A 8 -8.66 5.89 13.13
C ALA A 8 -7.89 6.38 11.90
N SER A 9 -7.92 7.69 11.62
CA SER A 9 -7.13 8.31 10.54
C SER A 9 -5.62 8.14 10.77
N PHE A 10 -5.15 8.42 11.99
CA PHE A 10 -3.75 8.20 12.37
C PHE A 10 -3.37 6.73 12.36
N GLY A 11 -4.24 5.83 12.81
CA GLY A 11 -4.04 4.39 12.76
C GLY A 11 -3.87 3.88 11.33
N THR A 12 -4.70 4.37 10.41
CA THR A 12 -4.60 4.06 8.97
C THR A 12 -3.27 4.53 8.39
N PHE A 13 -2.84 5.73 8.76
CA PHE A 13 -1.55 6.27 8.34
C PHE A 13 -0.37 5.45 8.88
N ALA A 14 -0.38 5.14 10.18
CA ALA A 14 0.66 4.34 10.84
C ALA A 14 0.75 2.93 10.25
N ALA A 15 -0.38 2.29 10.00
CA ALA A 15 -0.44 0.97 9.38
C ALA A 15 0.16 0.99 7.96
N GLY A 16 -0.19 1.98 7.14
CA GLY A 16 0.43 2.18 5.82
C GLY A 16 1.94 2.45 5.90
N PHE A 17 2.42 3.09 6.97
CA PHE A 17 3.84 3.33 7.17
C PHE A 17 4.60 2.05 7.53
N LEU A 18 4.04 1.20 8.39
CA LEU A 18 4.60 -0.11 8.75
C LEU A 18 4.58 -1.11 7.58
N ALA A 19 3.64 -0.97 6.67
CA ALA A 19 3.58 -1.76 5.46
C ALA A 19 4.80 -1.53 4.53
N ARG A 20 5.43 -0.36 4.57
CA ARG A 20 6.60 -0.03 3.73
C ARG A 20 7.83 -0.93 3.99
N PRO A 21 8.37 -1.03 5.22
CA PRO A 21 9.51 -1.90 5.46
C PRO A 21 9.19 -3.37 5.16
N LEU A 22 7.96 -3.83 5.46
CA LEU A 22 7.51 -5.18 5.10
C LEU A 22 7.53 -5.41 3.59
N GLY A 23 7.08 -4.41 2.82
CA GLY A 23 7.13 -4.42 1.36
C GLY A 23 8.56 -4.55 0.84
N GLY A 24 9.50 -3.78 1.41
CA GLY A 24 10.91 -3.85 1.06
C GLY A 24 11.52 -5.24 1.28
N VAL A 25 11.20 -5.90 2.40
CA VAL A 25 11.67 -7.27 2.68
C VAL A 25 11.08 -8.28 1.70
N ILE A 26 9.76 -8.23 1.46
CA ILE A 26 9.06 -9.18 0.58
C ILE A 26 9.52 -9.02 -0.87
N PHE A 27 9.44 -7.79 -1.40
CA PHE A 27 9.79 -7.51 -2.80
C PHE A 27 11.30 -7.48 -3.05
N GLY A 28 12.12 -7.21 -2.02
CA GLY A 28 13.57 -7.40 -2.09
C GLY A 28 13.92 -8.87 -2.28
N HIS A 29 13.40 -9.75 -1.40
CA HIS A 29 13.62 -11.19 -1.53
C HIS A 29 13.06 -11.77 -2.84
N LEU A 30 11.87 -11.31 -3.25
CA LEU A 30 11.27 -11.70 -4.53
C LEU A 30 12.10 -11.20 -5.72
N GLY A 31 12.62 -9.98 -5.64
CA GLY A 31 13.48 -9.39 -6.67
C GLY A 31 14.80 -10.14 -6.83
N ASP A 32 15.38 -10.62 -5.73
CA ASP A 32 16.61 -11.44 -5.76
C ASP A 32 16.37 -12.83 -6.37
N ARG A 33 15.15 -13.40 -6.28
CA ARG A 33 14.81 -14.72 -6.88
C ARG A 33 14.24 -14.67 -8.29
N VAL A 34 13.37 -13.72 -8.58
CA VAL A 34 12.55 -13.64 -9.82
C VAL A 34 13.07 -12.57 -10.78
N GLY A 35 14.04 -11.77 -10.34
CA GLY A 35 14.65 -10.69 -11.10
C GLY A 35 14.10 -9.32 -10.70
N ARG A 36 15.01 -8.37 -10.48
CA ARG A 36 14.73 -7.02 -9.99
C ARG A 36 13.72 -6.27 -10.86
N LYS A 37 13.81 -6.39 -12.20
CA LYS A 37 12.89 -5.77 -13.16
C LYS A 37 11.45 -6.26 -12.97
N ASN A 38 11.25 -7.56 -12.79
CA ASN A 38 9.92 -8.14 -12.62
C ASN A 38 9.31 -7.73 -11.27
N ALA A 39 10.12 -7.68 -10.20
CA ALA A 39 9.69 -7.17 -8.91
C ALA A 39 9.25 -5.70 -9.00
N LEU A 40 10.01 -4.84 -9.70
CA LEU A 40 9.67 -3.43 -9.90
C LEU A 40 8.37 -3.25 -10.72
N MET A 41 8.17 -4.04 -11.77
CA MET A 41 6.91 -3.98 -12.52
C MET A 41 5.72 -4.45 -11.66
N ALA A 42 5.89 -5.49 -10.85
CA ALA A 42 4.85 -5.96 -9.96
C ALA A 42 4.47 -4.89 -8.92
N THR A 43 5.43 -4.20 -8.31
CA THR A 43 5.15 -3.13 -7.35
C THR A 43 4.44 -1.94 -8.01
N LEU A 44 4.86 -1.54 -9.22
CA LEU A 44 4.17 -0.48 -9.97
C LEU A 44 2.70 -0.82 -10.26
N VAL A 45 2.44 -2.06 -10.68
CA VAL A 45 1.07 -2.52 -10.97
C VAL A 45 0.23 -2.53 -9.70
N ILE A 46 0.77 -3.04 -8.59
CA ILE A 46 0.06 -3.05 -7.29
C ILE A 46 -0.24 -1.61 -6.85
N MET A 47 0.72 -0.69 -6.98
CA MET A 47 0.52 0.71 -6.63
C MET A 47 -0.55 1.38 -7.51
N GLY A 48 -0.51 1.14 -8.83
CA GLY A 48 -1.49 1.67 -9.77
C GLY A 48 -2.91 1.17 -9.46
N LEU A 49 -3.07 -0.15 -9.27
CA LEU A 49 -4.35 -0.74 -8.92
C LEU A 49 -4.88 -0.24 -7.57
N ALA A 50 -4.00 -0.11 -6.57
CA ALA A 50 -4.39 0.42 -5.27
C ALA A 50 -4.86 1.89 -5.37
N THR A 51 -4.17 2.71 -6.16
CA THR A 51 -4.51 4.12 -6.36
C THR A 51 -5.86 4.29 -7.09
N VAL A 52 -6.07 3.51 -8.16
CA VAL A 52 -7.35 3.48 -8.88
C VAL A 52 -8.47 2.98 -7.95
N GLY A 53 -8.22 1.92 -7.18
CA GLY A 53 -9.17 1.39 -6.20
C GLY A 53 -9.56 2.42 -5.13
N ILE A 54 -8.61 3.25 -4.68
CA ILE A 54 -8.89 4.33 -3.73
C ILE A 54 -9.81 5.39 -4.36
N GLY A 55 -9.59 5.72 -5.64
CA GLY A 55 -10.43 6.67 -6.37
C GLY A 55 -11.85 6.14 -6.64
N LEU A 56 -12.02 4.82 -6.76
CA LEU A 56 -13.31 4.16 -7.01
C LEU A 56 -14.07 3.79 -5.73
N LEU A 57 -13.53 4.12 -4.55
CA LEU A 57 -14.18 3.79 -3.28
C LEU A 57 -15.53 4.51 -3.14
N PRO A 58 -16.62 3.79 -2.81
CA PRO A 58 -17.88 4.43 -2.45
C PRO A 58 -17.72 5.28 -1.19
N SER A 59 -18.53 6.33 -1.08
CA SER A 59 -18.52 7.20 0.09
C SER A 59 -19.05 6.47 1.33
N TYR A 60 -18.75 7.00 2.51
CA TYR A 60 -19.26 6.45 3.77
C TYR A 60 -20.79 6.41 3.80
N ALA A 61 -21.46 7.32 3.09
CA ALA A 61 -22.91 7.35 2.99
C ALA A 61 -23.49 6.12 2.27
N THR A 62 -22.76 5.54 1.29
CA THR A 62 -23.22 4.38 0.52
C THR A 62 -22.73 3.05 1.07
N ALA A 63 -21.51 2.97 1.59
CA ALA A 63 -20.89 1.71 2.01
C ALA A 63 -20.63 1.58 3.52
N GLY A 64 -20.91 2.61 4.31
CA GLY A 64 -20.68 2.61 5.76
C GLY A 64 -19.25 2.27 6.13
N LEU A 65 -19.06 1.37 7.11
CA LEU A 65 -17.75 0.95 7.62
C LEU A 65 -16.87 0.23 6.57
N TRP A 66 -17.45 -0.25 5.47
CA TRP A 66 -16.66 -0.87 4.39
C TRP A 66 -15.78 0.14 3.66
N ALA A 67 -16.21 1.41 3.53
CA ALA A 67 -15.41 2.45 2.88
C ALA A 67 -14.04 2.65 3.57
N PRO A 68 -13.95 2.91 4.89
CA PRO A 68 -12.66 3.05 5.56
C PRO A 68 -11.89 1.73 5.66
N ALA A 69 -12.57 0.58 5.76
CA ALA A 69 -11.89 -0.72 5.80
C ALA A 69 -11.18 -1.04 4.46
N LEU A 70 -11.87 -0.84 3.33
CA LEU A 70 -11.28 -1.00 2.00
C LEU A 70 -10.18 0.02 1.75
N LEU A 71 -10.37 1.27 2.19
CA LEU A 71 -9.34 2.30 2.11
C LEU A 71 -8.08 1.90 2.87
N LEU A 72 -8.22 1.34 4.07
CA LEU A 72 -7.11 0.82 4.86
C LEU A 72 -6.37 -0.31 4.13
N LEU A 73 -7.10 -1.28 3.57
CA LEU A 73 -6.51 -2.39 2.81
C LEU A 73 -5.73 -1.89 1.59
N LEU A 74 -6.30 -0.96 0.83
CA LEU A 74 -5.65 -0.36 -0.33
C LEU A 74 -4.42 0.45 0.09
N ARG A 75 -4.48 1.18 1.20
CA ARG A 75 -3.32 1.90 1.77
C ARG A 75 -2.19 0.97 2.18
N LEU A 76 -2.51 -0.19 2.75
CA LEU A 76 -1.52 -1.22 3.09
C LEU A 76 -0.87 -1.79 1.82
N ALA A 77 -1.66 -2.12 0.81
CA ALA A 77 -1.14 -2.59 -0.48
C ALA A 77 -0.22 -1.56 -1.13
N GLN A 78 -0.61 -0.29 -1.12
CA GLN A 78 0.19 0.80 -1.64
C GLN A 78 1.48 1.00 -0.82
N GLY A 79 1.42 0.90 0.51
CA GLY A 79 2.58 0.93 1.39
C GLY A 79 3.58 -0.18 1.10
N LEU A 80 3.10 -1.42 0.91
CA LEU A 80 3.91 -2.58 0.52
C LEU A 80 4.59 -2.34 -0.84
N ALA A 81 3.86 -1.85 -1.83
CA ALA A 81 4.39 -1.57 -3.16
C ALA A 81 5.51 -0.53 -3.13
N VAL A 82 5.30 0.60 -2.43
CA VAL A 82 6.33 1.63 -2.24
C VAL A 82 7.58 1.01 -1.63
N GLY A 83 7.44 0.21 -0.57
CA GLY A 83 8.55 -0.47 0.09
C GLY A 83 9.42 -1.29 -0.86
N GLY A 84 8.78 -2.02 -1.77
CA GLY A 84 9.47 -2.83 -2.76
C GLY A 84 10.17 -2.02 -3.86
N GLU A 85 9.59 -0.89 -4.27
CA GLU A 85 10.18 -0.01 -5.29
C GLU A 85 11.53 0.55 -4.85
N TRP A 86 11.66 1.00 -3.59
CA TRP A 86 12.93 1.52 -3.08
C TRP A 86 14.02 0.44 -3.06
N GLY A 87 13.69 -0.80 -2.69
CA GLY A 87 14.63 -1.92 -2.69
C GLY A 87 15.05 -2.37 -4.09
N GLY A 88 14.11 -2.37 -5.06
CA GLY A 88 14.39 -2.75 -6.44
C GLY A 88 15.12 -1.67 -7.25
N ALA A 89 14.74 -0.40 -7.10
CA ALA A 89 15.23 0.72 -7.90
C ALA A 89 16.64 1.17 -7.49
N VAL A 90 16.94 1.25 -6.18
CA VAL A 90 18.27 1.64 -5.68
C VAL A 90 19.36 0.67 -6.13
N LEU A 91 19.00 -0.61 -6.32
CA LEU A 91 19.94 -1.66 -6.71
C LEU A 91 20.03 -1.85 -8.23
N MET A 92 19.26 -1.08 -9.02
CA MET A 92 19.32 -1.04 -10.49
C MET A 92 19.86 0.30 -11.05
N ALA A 93 20.04 1.31 -10.19
CA ALA A 93 20.74 2.56 -10.50
C ALA A 93 22.26 2.39 -10.34
#